data_AF-A0A8X9ABP9-F1
#
_entry.id   AF-A0A8X9ABP9-F1
#
_cell.length_a   1.000
_cell.length_b   1.000
_cell.length_c   1.000
_cell.angle_alpha   90.00
_cell.angle_beta   90.00
_cell.angle_gamma   90.00
#
_symmetry.space_group_name_H-M   'P 1'
#
loop_
_entity.id
_entity.type
_entity.pdbx_description
1 polymer ?
#
loop_
_entity_poly.entity_id
_entity_poly.type
_entity_poly.pdbx_seq_one_letter_code
_entity_poly.pdbx_strand_id
1 'polypeptide(L)'
;MSAHLPALIAFVEYSLAPEHRLPAAYQDAMDAIAWARDQAAADSAVAVDPWLEELADFSKVFLMGISAGLRLLDQDVRSMKIVGLIMNQPFLGGVRRTGSELKYYNDRVIPLHGADLFWVLPHGADRAHEYSNPLSDGCR
;
A
#
# COMPACT_ATOMS: atom_id res chain seq x y z
N MET A 1 16.23 -3.18 8.20
CA MET A 1 15.98 -4.02 7.00
C MET A 1 16.98 -3.72 5.89
N SER A 2 17.28 -2.46 5.54
CA SER A 2 18.26 -2.14 4.49
C SER A 2 19.69 -2.62 4.76
N ALA A 3 20.16 -2.58 6.01
CA ALA A 3 21.56 -2.94 6.34
C ALA A 3 21.95 -4.41 6.07
N HIS A 4 20.98 -5.29 5.79
CA HIS A 4 21.22 -6.72 5.57
C HIS A 4 20.72 -7.22 4.21
N LEU A 5 20.19 -6.34 3.36
CA LEU A 5 19.69 -6.66 2.03
C LEU A 5 20.33 -5.70 1.03
N PRO A 6 20.96 -6.20 -0.04
CA PRO A 6 21.45 -5.36 -1.13
C PRO A 6 20.25 -4.87 -1.96
N ALA A 7 19.45 -3.98 -1.38
CA ALA A 7 18.24 -3.44 -1.97
C ALA A 7 18.10 -1.97 -1.61
N LEU A 8 17.69 -1.17 -2.61
CA LEU A 8 17.25 0.19 -2.37
C LEU A 8 15.85 0.16 -1.75
N ILE A 9 15.64 0.95 -0.70
CA ILE A 9 14.33 1.09 -0.05
C ILE A 9 13.90 2.55 -0.19
N ALA A 10 12.84 2.78 -0.96
CA ALA A 10 12.13 4.05 -1.00
C ALA A 10 10.93 3.97 -0.05
N PHE A 11 10.86 4.89 0.91
CA PHE A 11 9.71 5.02 1.81
C PHE A 11 8.82 6.17 1.31
N VAL A 12 7.52 5.92 1.20
CA VAL A 12 6.55 6.92 0.77
C VAL A 12 5.92 7.53 2.02
N GLU A 13 6.16 8.81 2.24
CA GLU A 13 5.44 9.59 3.25
C GLU A 13 4.05 9.93 2.69
N TYR A 14 3.11 9.01 2.84
CA TYR A 14 1.74 9.18 2.38
C TYR A 14 0.89 9.99 3.37
N SER A 15 -0.18 10.57 2.85
CA SER A 15 -1.14 11.38 3.60
C SER A 15 -1.83 10.54 4.68
N LEU A 16 -1.73 10.99 5.93
CA LEU A 16 -2.27 10.27 7.07
C LEU A 16 -3.73 10.63 7.34
N ALA A 17 -4.45 9.64 7.84
CA ALA A 17 -5.77 9.82 8.43
C ALA A 17 -5.63 10.28 9.89
N PRO A 18 -6.59 11.08 10.43
CA PRO A 18 -7.90 11.40 9.87
C PRO A 18 -7.97 12.63 8.94
N GLU A 19 -6.89 13.41 8.83
CA GLU A 19 -6.83 14.65 8.04
C GLU A 19 -7.09 14.38 6.55
N HIS A 20 -6.52 13.29 6.05
CA HIS A 20 -6.69 12.81 4.68
C HIS A 20 -7.25 11.39 4.69
N ARG A 21 -8.58 11.28 4.63
CA ARG A 21 -9.27 9.98 4.56
C ARG A 21 -8.88 9.23 3.29
N LEU A 22 -9.11 7.91 3.28
CA LEU A 22 -9.01 7.14 2.04
C LEU A 22 -9.93 7.76 0.97
N PRO A 23 -9.47 7.89 -0.29
CA PRO A 23 -8.31 7.22 -0.91
C PRO A 23 -6.97 7.97 -0.90
N ALA A 24 -6.79 9.06 -0.15
CA ALA A 24 -5.58 9.90 -0.26
C ALA A 24 -4.26 9.10 -0.17
N ALA A 25 -4.12 8.24 0.84
CA ALA A 25 -2.95 7.37 1.00
C ALA A 25 -2.71 6.42 -0.19
N TYR A 26 -3.78 5.95 -0.85
CA TYR A 26 -3.64 5.15 -2.07
C TYR A 26 -3.14 5.99 -3.22
N GLN A 27 -3.68 7.21 -3.38
CA GLN A 27 -3.23 8.12 -4.44
C GLN A 27 -1.74 8.43 -4.31
N ASP A 28 -1.27 8.73 -3.10
CA ASP A 28 0.16 9.00 -2.85
C ASP A 28 1.04 7.77 -3.18
N ALA A 29 0.55 6.56 -2.85
CA ALA A 29 1.23 5.32 -3.22
C ALA A 29 1.24 5.10 -4.75
N MET A 30 0.16 5.44 -5.45
CA MET A 30 0.10 5.36 -6.92
C MET A 30 1.05 6.36 -7.57
N ASP A 31 1.11 7.59 -7.05
CA ASP A 31 1.97 8.64 -7.54
C ASP A 31 3.45 8.27 -7.34
N ALA A 32 3.79 7.62 -6.22
CA ALA A 32 5.13 7.09 -5.97
C ALA A 32 5.51 5.95 -6.95
N ILE A 33 4.57 5.06 -7.28
CA ILE A 33 4.79 4.00 -8.28
C ILE A 33 4.98 4.62 -9.68
N ALA A 34 4.17 5.62 -10.04
CA ALA A 34 4.30 6.34 -11.30
C ALA A 34 5.64 7.07 -11.38
N TRP A 35 6.09 7.70 -10.30
CA TRP A 35 7.41 8.31 -10.22
C TRP A 35 8.52 7.26 -10.44
N ALA A 36 8.47 6.11 -9.77
CA ALA A 36 9.46 5.04 -9.94
C ALA A 36 9.49 4.49 -11.38
N ARG A 37 8.30 4.36 -12.00
CA ARG A 37 8.16 3.99 -13.41
C ARG A 37 8.83 5.01 -14.33
N ASP A 38 8.64 6.31 -14.07
CA ASP A 38 9.20 7.38 -14.88
C ASP A 38 10.74 7.43 -14.76
N GLN A 39 11.28 7.14 -13.57
CA GLN A 39 12.73 6.93 -13.39
C GLN A 39 13.27 5.72 -14.15
N ALA A 40 12.46 4.67 -14.32
CA ALA A 40 12.83 3.48 -15.10
C ALA A 40 12.74 3.68 -16.62
N ALA A 41 11.99 4.69 -17.08
CA ALA A 41 11.77 4.96 -18.49
C ALA A 41 12.88 5.87 -19.05
N ALA A 42 13.90 5.27 -19.65
CA ALA A 42 15.08 5.94 -20.21
C ALA A 42 14.80 7.00 -21.31
N ASP A 43 13.58 7.02 -21.87
CA ASP A 43 13.13 7.96 -22.92
C ASP A 43 12.25 9.11 -22.36
N SER A 44 12.08 9.22 -21.04
CA SER A 44 11.28 10.31 -20.46
C SER A 44 12.03 11.64 -20.54
N ALA A 45 11.32 12.74 -20.83
CA ALA A 45 11.87 14.10 -20.85
C ALA A 45 12.37 14.61 -19.47
N VAL A 46 12.28 13.76 -18.44
CA VAL A 46 12.70 14.04 -17.07
C VAL A 46 14.04 13.34 -16.85
N ALA A 47 15.05 14.10 -16.43
CA ALA A 47 16.36 13.55 -16.11
C ALA A 47 16.22 12.53 -14.96
N VAL A 48 16.68 11.30 -15.19
CA VAL A 48 16.79 10.28 -14.15
C VAL A 48 17.86 10.71 -13.17
N ASP A 49 17.60 10.53 -11.87
CA ASP A 49 18.63 10.82 -10.87
C ASP A 49 19.83 9.85 -11.07
N PRO A 50 21.08 10.33 -11.23
CA PRO A 50 22.21 9.49 -11.61
C PRO A 50 22.49 8.31 -10.65
N TRP A 51 22.15 8.47 -9.37
CA TRP A 51 22.35 7.43 -8.37
C TRP A 51 21.33 6.29 -8.48
N LEU A 52 20.14 6.54 -9.05
CA LEU A 52 19.14 5.50 -9.32
C LEU A 52 19.56 4.64 -10.51
N GLU A 53 20.15 5.22 -11.54
CA GLU A 53 20.68 4.45 -12.68
C GLU A 53 21.78 3.46 -12.25
N GLU A 54 22.62 3.87 -11.30
CA GLU A 54 23.73 3.03 -10.81
C GLU A 54 23.26 1.94 -9.83
N LEU A 55 22.29 2.25 -8.97
CA LEU A 55 21.94 1.41 -7.81
C LEU A 55 20.59 0.68 -7.91
N ALA A 56 19.65 1.15 -8.75
CA ALA A 56 18.30 0.60 -8.82
C ALA A 56 18.15 -0.40 -9.98
N ASP A 57 17.68 -1.61 -9.66
CA ASP A 57 17.29 -2.62 -10.66
C ASP A 57 15.76 -2.61 -10.83
N PHE A 58 15.26 -1.81 -11.78
CA PHE A 58 13.83 -1.73 -12.08
C PHE A 58 13.24 -3.02 -12.70
N SER A 59 14.05 -4.03 -13.01
CA SER A 59 13.58 -5.37 -13.38
C SER A 59 13.15 -6.23 -12.17
N LYS A 60 13.48 -5.79 -10.94
CA LYS A 60 13.19 -6.50 -9.69
C LYS A 60 12.63 -5.55 -8.63
N VAL A 61 11.40 -5.09 -8.84
CA VAL A 61 10.72 -4.22 -7.87
C VAL A 61 9.80 -5.01 -6.97
N PHE A 62 9.89 -4.73 -5.68
CA PHE A 62 9.03 -5.30 -4.65
C PHE A 62 8.22 -4.18 -4.02
N LEU A 63 6.93 -4.40 -3.86
CA LEU A 63 6.10 -3.48 -3.10
C LEU A 63 5.90 -4.04 -1.70
N MET A 64 6.09 -3.20 -0.70
CA MET A 64 5.99 -3.59 0.70
C MET A 64 4.95 -2.71 1.40
N GLY A 65 4.00 -3.36 2.08
CA GLY A 65 2.99 -2.69 2.90
C GLY A 65 2.96 -3.27 4.30
N ILE A 66 2.83 -2.40 5.30
CA ILE A 66 2.62 -2.79 6.69
C ILE A 66 1.22 -2.31 7.09
N SER A 67 0.41 -3.20 7.66
CA SER A 67 -0.93 -2.87 8.14
C SER A 67 -1.91 -2.40 7.05
N ALA A 68 -1.98 -1.13 6.68
CA ALA A 68 -3.08 -0.54 5.90
C ALA A 68 -3.22 -0.97 4.42
N GLY A 69 -2.55 -2.06 4.02
CA GLY A 69 -2.81 -2.78 2.77
C GLY A 69 -2.33 -2.02 1.54
N LEU A 70 -1.31 -2.56 0.88
CA LEU A 70 -0.96 -2.08 -0.45
C LEU A 70 -2.01 -2.58 -1.44
N ARG A 71 -2.69 -1.65 -2.12
CA ARG A 71 -3.59 -1.98 -3.23
C ARG A 71 -2.97 -1.48 -4.53
N LEU A 72 -2.70 -2.40 -5.44
CA LEU A 72 -2.37 -2.06 -6.81
C LEU A 72 -3.67 -1.86 -7.57
N LEU A 73 -3.98 -0.61 -7.88
CA LEU A 73 -4.89 -0.29 -8.96
C LEU A 73 -4.18 -0.56 -10.29
N ASP A 74 -4.93 -0.89 -11.33
CA ASP A 74 -4.40 -1.22 -12.65
C ASP A 74 -3.52 -0.07 -13.17
N GLN A 75 -2.20 -0.22 -13.08
CA GLN A 75 -1.23 0.78 -13.51
C GLN A 75 -0.41 0.24 -14.65
N ASP A 76 -0.18 1.10 -15.63
CA ASP A 76 0.82 0.84 -16.65
C ASP A 76 2.22 0.97 -16.02
N VAL A 77 2.78 -0.18 -15.61
CA VAL A 77 4.14 -0.31 -15.11
C VAL A 77 5.07 -0.91 -16.17
N ARG A 78 4.80 -0.77 -17.47
CA ARG A 78 5.59 -1.45 -18.53
C ARG A 78 7.12 -1.22 -18.48
N SER A 79 7.58 -0.07 -17.96
CA SER A 79 9.02 0.23 -17.80
C SER A 79 9.65 -0.41 -16.54
N MET A 80 8.86 -1.00 -15.64
CA MET A 80 9.32 -1.55 -14.36
C MET A 80 8.60 -2.86 -14.02
N LYS A 81 9.35 -3.88 -13.60
CA LYS A 81 8.75 -5.18 -13.27
C LYS A 81 8.54 -5.34 -11.76
N ILE A 82 7.28 -5.31 -11.34
CA ILE A 82 6.90 -5.72 -9.98
C ILE A 82 6.96 -7.25 -9.91
N VAL A 83 7.95 -7.79 -9.19
CA VAL A 83 8.21 -9.23 -9.08
C VAL A 83 7.61 -9.85 -7.82
N GLY A 84 7.21 -9.02 -6.84
CA GLY A 84 6.65 -9.52 -5.60
C GLY A 84 5.95 -8.46 -4.76
N LEU A 85 5.08 -8.95 -3.87
CA LEU A 85 4.35 -8.16 -2.88
C LEU A 85 4.70 -8.70 -1.48
N ILE A 86 5.15 -7.83 -0.60
CA ILE A 86 5.49 -8.14 0.78
C ILE A 86 4.45 -7.48 1.69
N MET A 87 3.55 -8.27 2.25
CA MET A 87 2.54 -7.79 3.20
C MET A 87 2.91 -8.21 4.61
N ASN A 88 3.26 -7.25 5.45
CA ASN A 88 3.47 -7.49 6.87
C ASN A 88 2.20 -7.15 7.64
N GLN A 89 1.51 -8.19 8.13
CA GLN A 89 0.25 -8.09 8.88
C GLN A 89 -0.77 -7.19 8.19
N PRO A 90 -1.27 -7.55 6.98
CA PRO A 90 -2.23 -6.72 6.27
C PRO A 90 -3.54 -6.62 7.07
N PHE A 91 -3.95 -5.39 7.29
CA PHE A 91 -5.17 -4.98 7.97
C PHE A 91 -6.30 -4.98 6.96
N LEU A 92 -6.85 -6.17 6.74
CA LEU A 92 -8.01 -6.42 5.90
C LEU A 92 -9.22 -6.66 6.79
N GLY A 93 -10.37 -6.20 6.33
CA GLY A 93 -11.60 -6.23 7.10
C GLY A 93 -12.81 -6.65 6.28
N GLY A 94 -13.96 -6.35 6.84
CA GLY A 94 -15.26 -6.66 6.28
C GLY A 94 -16.36 -6.28 7.26
N VAL A 95 -17.59 -6.18 6.77
CA VAL A 95 -18.77 -5.89 7.62
C VAL A 95 -18.95 -6.98 8.68
N ARG A 96 -18.80 -8.25 8.29
CA ARG A 96 -18.93 -9.40 9.20
C ARG A 96 -17.65 -9.59 10.00
N ARG A 97 -17.80 -9.74 11.31
CA ARG A 97 -16.69 -10.07 12.21
C ARG A 97 -16.18 -11.48 11.94
N THR A 98 -14.87 -11.60 11.88
CA THR A 98 -14.15 -12.86 11.79
C THR A 98 -14.08 -13.55 13.16
N GLY A 99 -13.83 -14.86 13.17
CA GLY A 99 -13.63 -15.60 14.41
C GLY A 99 -12.43 -15.10 15.22
N SER A 100 -11.38 -14.61 14.55
CA SER A 100 -10.21 -14.00 15.21
C SER A 100 -10.56 -12.68 15.89
N GLU A 101 -11.33 -11.79 15.26
CA GLU A 101 -11.77 -10.53 15.87
C GLU A 101 -12.57 -10.79 17.15
N LEU A 102 -13.44 -11.80 17.15
CA LEU A 102 -14.25 -12.17 18.32
C LEU A 102 -13.42 -12.86 19.41
N LYS A 103 -12.49 -13.74 19.02
CA LYS A 103 -11.59 -14.44 19.96
C LYS A 103 -10.66 -13.47 20.69
N TYR A 104 -10.17 -12.45 19.97
CA TYR A 104 -9.23 -11.45 20.48
C TYR A 104 -9.90 -10.10 20.73
N TYR A 105 -11.18 -10.13 21.12
CA TYR A 105 -11.98 -8.92 21.35
C TYR A 105 -11.32 -7.90 22.29
N ASN A 106 -10.70 -8.39 23.38
CA ASN A 106 -9.97 -7.61 24.39
C ASN A 106 -8.44 -7.75 24.25
N ASP A 107 -7.92 -7.86 23.02
CA ASP A 107 -6.47 -7.90 22.82
C ASP A 107 -5.76 -6.72 23.48
N ARG A 108 -4.55 -6.96 23.99
CA ARG A 108 -3.80 -5.96 24.77
C ARG A 108 -3.14 -4.90 23.91
N VAL A 109 -2.91 -5.19 22.63
CA VAL A 109 -2.22 -4.30 21.69
C VAL A 109 -3.24 -3.62 20.78
N ILE A 110 -4.13 -4.39 20.17
CA ILE A 110 -5.17 -3.90 19.25
C ILE A 110 -6.52 -4.55 19.61
N PRO A 111 -7.23 -4.05 20.63
CA PRO A 111 -8.57 -4.55 20.94
C PRO A 111 -9.54 -4.21 19.81
N LEU A 112 -10.67 -4.92 19.72
CA LEU A 112 -11.58 -4.81 18.57
C LEU A 112 -12.10 -3.38 18.35
N HIS A 113 -12.45 -2.67 19.42
CA HIS A 113 -12.88 -1.27 19.33
C HIS A 113 -11.77 -0.34 18.85
N GLY A 114 -10.50 -0.65 19.16
CA GLY A 114 -9.35 0.08 18.64
C GLY A 114 -9.12 -0.22 17.16
N ALA A 115 -9.23 -1.49 16.76
CA ALA A 115 -9.22 -1.92 15.36
C ALA A 115 -10.27 -1.16 14.53
N ASP A 116 -11.47 -0.96 15.10
CA ASP A 116 -12.55 -0.25 14.41
C ASP A 116 -12.24 1.21 14.09
N LEU A 117 -11.43 1.88 14.92
CA LEU A 117 -11.04 3.28 14.70
C LEU A 117 -10.07 3.45 13.54
N PHE A 118 -9.32 2.41 13.15
CA PHE A 118 -8.42 2.47 12.01
C PHE A 118 -9.16 2.51 10.66
N TRP A 119 -10.46 2.19 10.62
CA TRP A 119 -11.26 2.26 9.40
C TRP A 119 -11.67 3.70 9.06
N VAL A 120 -10.69 4.54 8.70
CA VAL A 120 -10.93 5.90 8.22
C VAL A 120 -11.25 5.89 6.72
N LEU A 121 -12.43 5.36 6.42
CA LEU A 121 -12.96 5.20 5.07
C LEU A 121 -13.55 6.52 4.52
N PRO A 122 -13.84 6.57 3.20
CA PRO A 122 -14.59 7.67 2.60
C PRO A 122 -15.89 7.98 3.36
N HIS A 123 -16.36 9.22 3.27
CA HIS A 123 -17.59 9.61 3.94
C HIS A 123 -18.78 8.75 3.49
N GLY A 124 -19.50 8.18 4.46
CA GLY A 124 -20.66 7.32 4.20
C GLY A 124 -20.31 5.88 3.80
N ALA A 125 -19.03 5.55 3.63
CA ALA A 125 -18.60 4.19 3.36
C ALA A 125 -18.59 3.34 4.65
N ASP A 126 -19.02 2.09 4.52
CA ASP A 126 -18.89 1.08 5.56
C ASP A 126 -17.73 0.12 5.25
N ARG A 127 -17.54 -0.90 6.09
CA ARG A 127 -16.49 -1.90 5.92
C ARG A 127 -16.74 -2.89 4.78
N ALA A 128 -17.81 -2.73 3.98
CA ALA A 128 -17.95 -3.43 2.71
C ALA A 128 -17.15 -2.73 1.60
N HIS A 129 -16.75 -1.49 1.80
CA HIS A 129 -15.95 -0.75 0.83
C HIS A 129 -14.67 -1.53 0.48
N GLU A 130 -14.28 -1.49 -0.79
CA GLU A 130 -13.10 -2.17 -1.34
C GLU A 130 -11.77 -1.84 -0.62
N TYR A 131 -11.72 -0.72 0.10
CA TYR A 131 -10.55 -0.30 0.89
C TYR A 131 -10.47 -1.01 2.24
N SER A 132 -11.59 -1.56 2.72
CA SER A 132 -11.63 -2.41 3.90
C SER A 132 -11.68 -3.88 3.52
N ASN A 133 -12.53 -4.23 2.55
CA ASN A 133 -12.70 -5.58 2.05
C ASN A 133 -12.36 -5.63 0.55
N PRO A 134 -11.13 -5.98 0.16
CA PRO A 134 -10.74 -6.05 -1.25
C PRO A 134 -11.47 -7.16 -2.02
N LEU A 135 -12.19 -8.06 -1.33
CA LEU A 135 -12.97 -9.13 -1.92
C LEU A 135 -14.45 -8.75 -2.11
N SER A 136 -14.85 -7.50 -1.84
CA SER A 136 -16.23 -7.06 -2.09
C SER A 136 -16.51 -6.92 -3.58
N ASP A 137 -17.79 -6.98 -3.96
CA ASP A 137 -18.28 -7.06 -5.35
C ASP A 137 -17.88 -5.89 -6.27
N GLY A 138 -17.19 -4.87 -5.74
CA GLY A 138 -16.56 -3.78 -6.51
C GLY A 138 -15.23 -4.15 -7.17
N CYS A 139 -14.68 -5.34 -6.91
CA CYS A 139 -13.44 -5.82 -7.51
C CYS A 139 -13.73 -6.65 -8.78
N ARG A 140 -14.16 -6.01 -9.87
CA ARG A 140 -14.21 -6.59 -11.23
C ARG A 140 -13.60 -5.64 -12.23
#